data_AF-A0A849SC42-F1
#
_entry.id   AF-A0A849SC42-F1
#
_cell.length_a   1.000
_cell.length_b   1.000
_cell.length_c   1.000
_cell.angle_alpha   90.00
_cell.angle_beta   90.00
_cell.angle_gamma   90.00
#
_symmetry.space_group_name_H-M   'P 1'
#
loop_
_entity.id
_entity.type
_entity.pdbx_description
1 polymer ?
#
loop_
_entity_poly.entity_id
_entity_poly.type
_entity_poly.pdbx_seq_one_letter_code
_entity_poly.pdbx_strand_id
1 'polypeptide(L)'
;MATHTILDQFKQAAYNNRDLVDKIERLIANYLVKAPLYQDKYSDVWLWNEWPDRGNQPDTGIDLVVKEHGSDYVAVQCKFYDPAHSLQKSDIDSFFSTSDTSFPTLEGEKNFASRLIVSATDKWSKHAETGLENQKIPVNRLRVQDLSGSLLDLSQFSLNRQQDIKLKPKKALRSHQKSALEKVENSFQTANSGKPIMACGTGKTFTTLKIAEQLTPGKGTVLFFVPSISRLSQTLREWTAETERPFHSFAVCKDSKVGKKSDNKDLRAL
;
A
#
# COMPACT_ATOMS: atom_id res chain seq x y z
N MET A 1 -0.94 7.88 -17.16
CA MET A 1 -1.96 7.51 -18.16
C MET A 1 -2.73 6.22 -17.82
N ALA A 2 -2.30 5.37 -16.88
CA ALA A 2 -2.98 4.10 -16.57
C ALA A 2 -4.03 4.13 -15.42
N THR A 3 -4.05 5.17 -14.59
CA THR A 3 -4.94 5.27 -13.41
C THR A 3 -6.39 5.58 -13.74
N HIS A 4 -6.63 6.46 -14.71
CA HIS A 4 -7.98 6.77 -15.19
C HIS A 4 -8.68 5.50 -15.71
N THR A 5 -7.91 4.62 -16.34
CA THR A 5 -8.43 3.42 -17.01
C THR A 5 -9.11 2.44 -16.06
N ILE A 6 -8.62 2.26 -14.83
CA ILE A 6 -9.21 1.28 -13.89
C ILE A 6 -10.53 1.78 -13.34
N LEU A 7 -10.57 3.01 -12.79
CA LEU A 7 -11.81 3.60 -12.29
C LEU A 7 -12.85 3.73 -13.42
N ASP A 8 -12.42 4.07 -14.63
CA ASP A 8 -13.31 4.14 -15.80
C ASP A 8 -13.82 2.76 -16.21
N GLN A 9 -12.98 1.72 -16.17
CA GLN A 9 -13.41 0.32 -16.41
C GLN A 9 -14.45 -0.13 -15.38
N PHE A 10 -14.24 0.16 -14.10
CA PHE A 10 -15.20 -0.14 -13.05
C PHE A 10 -16.51 0.64 -13.25
N LYS A 11 -16.45 1.94 -13.55
CA LYS A 11 -17.62 2.77 -13.86
C LYS A 11 -18.40 2.24 -15.07
N GLN A 12 -17.71 1.78 -16.11
CA GLN A 12 -18.34 1.26 -17.33
C GLN A 12 -19.01 -0.10 -17.13
N ALA A 13 -18.52 -0.91 -16.20
CA ALA A 13 -18.97 -2.28 -16.03
C ALA A 13 -19.78 -2.51 -14.73
N ALA A 14 -20.09 -1.44 -14.01
CA ALA A 14 -21.04 -1.47 -12.89
C ALA A 14 -22.46 -1.16 -13.38
N TYR A 15 -23.46 -1.85 -12.83
CA TYR A 15 -24.86 -1.63 -13.18
C TYR A 15 -25.43 -0.38 -12.50
N ASN A 16 -24.93 -0.06 -11.32
CA ASN A 16 -25.29 1.11 -10.54
C ASN A 16 -24.16 1.46 -9.55
N ASN A 17 -24.31 2.57 -8.82
CA ASN A 17 -23.29 3.03 -7.87
C ASN A 17 -23.03 2.06 -6.71
N ARG A 18 -24.01 1.26 -6.30
CA ARG A 18 -23.84 0.28 -5.21
C ARG A 18 -22.98 -0.89 -5.68
N ASP A 19 -23.32 -1.46 -6.83
CA ASP A 19 -22.53 -2.52 -7.48
C ASP A 19 -21.09 -2.05 -7.77
N LEU A 20 -20.91 -0.78 -8.15
CA LEU A 20 -19.58 -0.18 -8.29
C LEU A 20 -18.79 -0.20 -6.97
N VAL A 21 -19.41 0.25 -5.88
CA VAL A 21 -18.77 0.29 -4.55
C VAL A 21 -18.38 -1.12 -4.09
N ASP A 22 -19.31 -2.07 -4.13
CA ASP A 22 -19.08 -3.46 -3.74
C ASP A 22 -17.91 -4.09 -4.53
N LYS A 23 -17.85 -3.82 -5.85
CA LYS A 23 -16.78 -4.32 -6.72
C LYS A 23 -15.41 -3.76 -6.35
N ILE A 24 -15.35 -2.48 -5.99
CA ILE A 24 -14.08 -1.86 -5.61
C ILE A 24 -13.67 -2.31 -4.21
N GLU A 25 -14.59 -2.47 -3.26
CA GLU A 25 -14.28 -3.04 -1.94
C GLU A 25 -13.63 -4.42 -2.06
N ARG A 26 -14.18 -5.29 -2.91
CA ARG A 26 -13.59 -6.60 -3.21
C ARG A 26 -12.22 -6.51 -3.89
N LEU A 27 -12.01 -5.52 -4.76
CA LEU A 27 -10.68 -5.25 -5.34
C LEU A 27 -9.69 -4.88 -4.23
N ILE A 28 -10.06 -3.98 -3.32
CA ILE A 28 -9.20 -3.55 -2.22
C ILE A 28 -8.90 -4.72 -1.29
N ALA A 29 -9.90 -5.53 -0.93
CA ALA A 29 -9.69 -6.70 -0.10
C ALA A 29 -8.63 -7.65 -0.72
N ASN A 30 -8.79 -7.99 -2.00
CA ASN A 30 -7.81 -8.81 -2.72
C ASN A 30 -6.43 -8.15 -2.83
N TYR A 31 -6.38 -6.82 -2.99
CA TYR A 31 -5.14 -6.06 -3.03
C TYR A 31 -4.38 -6.12 -1.70
N LEU A 32 -5.08 -5.95 -0.57
CA LEU A 32 -4.47 -5.98 0.76
C LEU A 32 -3.94 -7.37 1.13
N VAL A 33 -4.57 -8.44 0.62
CA VAL A 33 -4.07 -9.82 0.79
C VAL A 33 -2.81 -10.09 -0.05
N LYS A 34 -2.79 -9.63 -1.30
CA LYS A 34 -1.79 -10.09 -2.29
C LYS A 34 -0.61 -9.15 -2.51
N ALA A 35 -0.78 -7.86 -2.23
CA ALA A 35 0.29 -6.91 -2.48
C ALA A 35 1.47 -7.23 -1.54
N PRO A 36 2.71 -7.38 -2.06
CA PRO A 36 3.86 -7.71 -1.22
C PRO A 36 4.13 -6.73 -0.09
N LEU A 37 3.61 -5.51 -0.25
CA LEU A 37 3.59 -4.48 0.75
C LEU A 37 2.83 -4.86 2.04
N TYR A 38 1.76 -5.64 1.89
CA TYR A 38 0.83 -5.96 2.96
C TYR A 38 0.81 -7.45 3.31
N GLN A 39 1.21 -8.33 2.39
CA GLN A 39 1.14 -9.79 2.57
C GLN A 39 1.88 -10.27 3.84
N ASP A 40 2.99 -9.61 4.20
CA ASP A 40 3.80 -9.96 5.37
C ASP A 40 3.27 -9.32 6.66
N LYS A 41 2.33 -8.36 6.54
CA LYS A 41 1.72 -7.63 7.66
C LYS A 41 0.34 -8.18 8.02
N TYR A 42 -0.46 -8.52 7.02
CA TYR A 42 -1.86 -8.93 7.18
C TYR A 42 -2.00 -10.44 7.02
N SER A 43 -2.70 -11.05 7.97
CA SER A 43 -3.05 -12.47 7.97
C SER A 43 -4.34 -12.71 7.19
N ASP A 44 -5.37 -11.91 7.49
CA ASP A 44 -6.71 -12.09 6.94
C ASP A 44 -7.36 -10.75 6.58
N VAL A 45 -8.23 -10.76 5.57
CA VAL A 45 -9.01 -9.60 5.13
C VAL A 45 -10.42 -10.03 4.80
N TRP A 46 -11.41 -9.33 5.35
CA TRP A 46 -12.84 -9.59 5.12
C TRP A 46 -13.55 -8.31 4.66
N LEU A 47 -14.57 -8.47 3.80
CA LEU A 47 -15.61 -7.45 3.73
C LEU A 47 -16.31 -7.35 5.08
N TRP A 48 -16.80 -6.18 5.46
CA TRP A 48 -17.53 -5.99 6.71
C TRP A 48 -18.66 -7.00 6.88
N ASN A 49 -19.43 -7.24 5.81
CA ASN A 49 -20.53 -8.19 5.82
C ASN A 49 -20.12 -9.66 5.93
N GLU A 50 -18.85 -9.97 5.64
CA GLU A 50 -18.28 -11.32 5.63
C GLU A 50 -17.37 -11.55 6.86
N TRP A 51 -17.21 -10.56 7.73
CA TRP A 51 -16.32 -10.63 8.90
C TRP A 51 -16.92 -11.50 10.02
N PRO A 52 -16.24 -12.58 10.46
CA PRO A 52 -16.79 -13.52 11.43
C PRO A 52 -17.17 -12.90 12.78
N ASP A 53 -16.41 -11.90 13.24
CA ASP A 53 -16.61 -11.27 14.55
C ASP A 53 -17.60 -10.08 14.49
N ARG A 54 -18.24 -9.82 13.35
CA ARG A 54 -19.19 -8.70 13.19
C ARG A 54 -20.37 -8.78 14.17
N GLY A 55 -20.86 -9.99 14.43
CA GLY A 55 -22.09 -10.21 15.19
C GLY A 55 -23.27 -9.43 14.61
N ASN A 56 -24.03 -8.74 15.47
CA ASN A 56 -25.19 -7.92 15.08
C ASN A 56 -24.84 -6.44 14.85
N GLN A 57 -23.55 -6.10 14.69
CA GLN A 57 -23.16 -4.71 14.53
C GLN A 57 -23.72 -4.14 13.20
N PRO A 58 -24.38 -2.97 13.26
CA PRO A 58 -24.91 -2.32 12.06
C PRO A 58 -23.76 -1.88 11.16
N ASP A 59 -24.03 -1.78 9.87
CA ASP A 59 -23.10 -1.19 8.93
C ASP A 59 -23.16 0.35 9.05
N THR A 60 -22.19 0.91 9.77
CA THR A 60 -22.10 2.35 10.03
C THR A 60 -20.83 2.98 9.43
N GLY A 61 -20.25 2.32 8.42
CA GLY A 61 -19.20 2.89 7.57
C GLY A 61 -17.82 2.25 7.68
N ILE A 62 -17.71 1.04 8.22
CA ILE A 62 -16.52 0.18 8.02
C ILE A 62 -16.85 -0.73 6.83
N ASP A 63 -16.02 -0.69 5.79
CA ASP A 63 -16.28 -1.46 4.58
C ASP A 63 -15.48 -2.77 4.59
N LEU A 64 -14.25 -2.76 5.14
CA LEU A 64 -13.42 -3.96 5.33
C LEU A 64 -12.82 -4.03 6.73
N VAL A 65 -12.52 -5.25 7.17
CA VAL A 65 -11.72 -5.53 8.36
C VAL A 65 -10.51 -6.35 7.97
N VAL A 66 -9.35 -5.98 8.50
CA VAL A 66 -8.09 -6.67 8.29
C VAL A 66 -7.56 -7.14 9.64
N LYS A 67 -7.09 -8.39 9.70
CA LYS A 67 -6.30 -8.91 10.83
C LYS A 67 -4.81 -8.85 10.46
N GLU A 68 -4.00 -8.32 11.36
CA GLU A 68 -2.54 -8.40 11.23
C GLU A 68 -2.06 -9.80 11.65
N HIS A 69 -0.85 -10.23 11.28
CA HIS A 69 -0.30 -11.55 11.71
C HIS A 69 -0.17 -11.70 13.24
N GLY A 70 -0.33 -10.62 14.00
CA GLY A 70 -0.54 -10.65 15.45
C GLY A 70 -2.01 -10.81 15.84
N SER A 71 -2.46 -10.03 16.83
CA SER A 71 -3.85 -10.04 17.32
C SER A 71 -4.60 -8.73 17.07
N ASP A 72 -4.01 -7.87 16.25
CA ASP A 72 -4.48 -6.51 16.00
C ASP A 72 -5.36 -6.45 14.76
N TYR A 73 -6.37 -5.59 14.83
CA TYR A 73 -7.34 -5.39 13.77
C TYR A 73 -7.21 -3.98 13.19
N VAL A 74 -7.43 -3.87 11.88
CA VAL A 74 -7.46 -2.60 11.15
C VAL A 74 -8.83 -2.42 10.53
N ALA A 75 -9.49 -1.30 10.85
CA ALA A 75 -10.73 -0.91 10.20
C ALA A 75 -10.42 -0.20 8.89
N VAL A 76 -11.10 -0.57 7.81
CA VAL A 76 -10.89 0.02 6.49
C VAL A 76 -12.17 0.67 6.00
N GLN A 77 -12.06 1.89 5.49
CA GLN A 77 -13.14 2.56 4.78
C GLN A 77 -12.71 2.92 3.36
N CYS A 78 -13.59 2.69 2.42
CA CYS A 78 -13.47 2.84 1.00
C CYS A 78 -14.34 4.02 0.53
N LYS A 79 -13.71 5.13 0.13
CA LYS A 79 -14.38 6.33 -0.38
C LYS A 79 -14.08 6.56 -1.85
N PHE A 80 -14.96 6.04 -2.70
CA PHE A 80 -14.86 6.11 -4.16
C PHE A 80 -15.76 7.20 -4.77
N TYR A 81 -15.62 8.43 -4.28
CA TYR A 81 -16.21 9.59 -4.95
C TYR A 81 -15.49 9.91 -6.26
N ASP A 82 -16.12 10.74 -7.08
CA ASP A 82 -15.48 11.27 -8.27
C ASP A 82 -14.13 11.95 -7.91
N PRO A 83 -13.04 11.75 -8.68
CA PRO A 83 -11.76 12.39 -8.41
C PRO A 83 -11.82 13.93 -8.33
N ALA A 84 -12.83 14.57 -8.92
CA ALA A 84 -13.05 16.01 -8.80
C ALA A 84 -13.63 16.41 -7.44
N HIS A 85 -14.33 15.51 -6.75
CA HIS A 85 -14.94 15.72 -5.45
C HIS A 85 -13.89 15.86 -4.34
N SER A 86 -14.18 16.71 -3.36
CA SER A 86 -13.34 16.92 -2.18
C SER A 86 -13.98 16.26 -0.98
N LEU A 87 -13.27 15.30 -0.37
CA LEU A 87 -13.73 14.58 0.80
C LEU A 87 -13.95 15.52 1.98
N GLN A 88 -15.16 15.46 2.54
CA GLN A 88 -15.59 16.24 3.69
C GLN A 88 -15.47 15.44 4.98
N LYS A 89 -15.44 16.16 6.10
CA LYS A 89 -15.42 15.54 7.43
C LYS A 89 -16.66 14.64 7.65
N SER A 90 -17.82 15.09 7.19
CA SER A 90 -19.07 14.33 7.26
C SER A 90 -19.01 12.98 6.55
N ASP A 91 -18.17 12.84 5.52
CA ASP A 91 -18.04 11.59 4.77
C ASP A 91 -17.37 10.49 5.61
N ILE A 92 -16.53 10.87 6.59
CA ILE A 92 -15.67 9.97 7.36
C ILE A 92 -16.03 9.91 8.86
N ASP A 93 -16.95 10.76 9.33
CA ASP A 93 -17.34 10.85 10.74
C ASP A 93 -17.96 9.56 11.28
N SER A 94 -18.80 8.89 10.49
CA SER A 94 -19.44 7.63 10.90
C SER A 94 -18.40 6.51 11.07
N PHE A 95 -17.39 6.48 10.20
CA PHE A 95 -16.28 5.54 10.30
C PHE A 95 -15.45 5.76 11.54
N PHE A 96 -15.10 7.01 11.88
CA PHE A 96 -14.39 7.28 13.12
C PHE A 96 -15.18 6.87 14.35
N SER A 97 -16.47 7.18 14.37
CA SER A 97 -17.34 6.84 15.50
C SER A 97 -17.43 5.32 15.69
N THR A 98 -17.62 4.58 14.59
CA THR A 98 -17.75 3.11 14.62
C THR A 98 -16.45 2.41 14.95
N SER A 99 -15.33 2.87 14.38
CA SER A 99 -14.03 2.26 14.62
C SER A 99 -13.37 2.69 15.93
N ASP A 100 -14.03 3.51 16.77
CA ASP A 100 -13.59 3.82 18.14
C ASP A 100 -14.17 2.87 19.18
N THR A 101 -15.18 2.07 18.81
CA THR A 101 -15.82 1.13 19.73
C THR A 101 -15.10 -0.22 19.75
N SER A 102 -15.14 -0.87 20.91
CA SER A 102 -14.70 -2.24 21.07
C SER A 102 -15.68 -3.22 20.42
N PHE A 103 -15.18 -4.41 20.10
CA PHE A 103 -15.96 -5.51 19.54
C PHE A 103 -15.53 -6.84 20.16
N PRO A 104 -16.47 -7.80 20.28
CA PRO A 104 -16.15 -9.13 20.78
C PRO A 104 -15.43 -9.95 19.70
N THR A 105 -14.42 -10.71 20.11
CA THR A 105 -13.78 -11.75 19.28
C THR A 105 -13.72 -13.05 20.08
N LEU A 106 -13.33 -14.15 19.42
CA LEU A 106 -13.03 -15.41 20.12
C LEU A 106 -11.92 -15.29 21.18
N GLU A 107 -11.04 -14.28 21.05
CA GLU A 107 -9.93 -13.98 21.98
C GLU A 107 -10.34 -12.98 23.08
N GLY A 108 -11.61 -12.57 23.12
CA GLY A 108 -12.13 -11.54 24.03
C GLY A 108 -12.44 -10.21 23.35
N GLU A 109 -12.71 -9.20 24.15
CA GLU A 109 -13.03 -7.84 23.67
C GLU A 109 -11.77 -7.16 23.10
N LYS A 110 -11.86 -6.64 21.88
CA LYS A 110 -10.76 -6.01 21.14
C LYS A 110 -11.17 -4.62 20.66
N ASN A 111 -10.16 -3.83 20.29
CA ASN A 111 -10.32 -2.53 19.65
C ASN A 111 -9.52 -2.53 18.34
N PHE A 112 -9.88 -1.66 17.40
CA PHE A 112 -9.05 -1.44 16.22
C PHE A 112 -7.74 -0.75 16.60
N ALA A 113 -6.62 -1.37 16.21
CA ALA A 113 -5.28 -0.83 16.46
C ALA A 113 -4.92 0.29 15.48
N SER A 114 -5.47 0.25 14.26
CA SER A 114 -5.32 1.31 13.27
C SER A 114 -6.51 1.40 12.32
N ARG A 115 -6.57 2.48 11.53
CA ARG A 115 -7.57 2.76 10.51
C ARG A 115 -6.91 2.95 9.16
N LEU A 116 -7.55 2.51 8.08
CA LEU A 116 -7.12 2.74 6.70
C LEU A 116 -8.26 3.37 5.90
N ILE A 117 -8.03 4.53 5.31
CA ILE A 117 -8.99 5.14 4.37
C ILE A 117 -8.45 4.99 2.96
N VAL A 118 -9.21 4.32 2.11
CA VAL A 118 -8.94 4.18 0.69
C VAL A 118 -9.73 5.24 -0.07
N SER A 119 -9.06 6.11 -0.83
CA SER A 119 -9.74 7.18 -1.57
C SER A 119 -9.35 7.24 -3.04
N ALA A 120 -10.33 7.57 -3.90
CA ALA A 120 -10.10 7.88 -5.31
C ALA A 120 -9.75 9.36 -5.56
N THR A 121 -9.86 10.22 -4.53
CA THR A 121 -9.51 11.64 -4.59
C THR A 121 -8.40 11.99 -3.61
N ASP A 122 -7.53 12.91 -4.03
CA ASP A 122 -6.52 13.56 -3.19
C ASP A 122 -7.01 14.85 -2.55
N LYS A 123 -8.20 15.33 -2.95
CA LYS A 123 -8.80 16.55 -2.43
C LYS A 123 -9.56 16.23 -1.15
N TRP A 124 -9.10 16.81 -0.07
CA TRP A 124 -9.73 16.71 1.24
C TRP A 124 -9.95 18.13 1.75
N SER A 125 -11.10 18.38 2.37
CA SER A 125 -11.34 19.67 3.00
C SER A 125 -10.41 19.86 4.19
N LYS A 126 -10.13 21.12 4.56
CA LYS A 126 -9.30 21.44 5.72
C LYS A 126 -9.81 20.74 6.99
N HIS A 127 -11.12 20.64 7.16
CA HIS A 127 -11.74 19.96 8.30
C HIS A 127 -11.55 18.44 8.26
N ALA A 128 -11.60 17.83 7.07
CA ALA A 128 -11.31 16.41 6.91
C ALA A 128 -9.83 16.12 7.20
N GLU A 129 -8.92 16.96 6.69
CA GLU A 129 -7.47 16.87 6.96
C GLU A 129 -7.17 16.99 8.48
N THR A 130 -7.64 18.06 9.12
CA THR A 130 -7.47 18.25 10.57
C THR A 130 -8.12 17.14 11.39
N GLY A 131 -9.23 16.56 10.91
CA GLY A 131 -9.88 15.42 11.55
C GLY A 131 -9.00 14.16 11.62
N LEU A 132 -7.98 14.05 10.78
CA LEU A 132 -7.05 12.91 10.79
C LEU A 132 -5.84 13.10 11.70
N GLU A 133 -5.55 14.34 12.09
CA GLU A 133 -4.43 14.67 12.95
C GLU A 133 -4.72 14.27 14.39
N ASN A 134 -3.68 13.79 15.10
CA ASN A 134 -3.72 13.50 16.55
C ASN A 134 -4.83 12.55 17.02
N GLN A 135 -5.39 11.73 16.13
CA GLN A 135 -6.35 10.68 16.49
C GLN A 135 -5.72 9.66 17.44
N LYS A 136 -6.51 9.14 18.40
CA LYS A 136 -6.07 8.08 19.33
C LYS A 136 -5.65 6.85 18.53
N ILE A 137 -6.57 6.32 17.74
CA ILE A 137 -6.31 5.25 16.77
C ILE A 137 -5.71 5.89 15.49
N PRO A 138 -4.48 5.52 15.09
CA PRO A 138 -3.82 6.07 13.92
C PRO A 138 -4.60 5.83 12.63
N VAL A 139 -4.60 6.83 11.73
CA VAL A 139 -5.24 6.74 10.41
C VAL A 139 -4.21 6.78 9.30
N ASN A 140 -4.28 5.77 8.43
CA ASN A 140 -3.49 5.63 7.21
C ASN A 140 -4.36 5.92 5.99
N ARG A 141 -3.73 6.33 4.89
CA ARG A 141 -4.42 6.55 3.61
C ARG A 141 -3.80 5.67 2.54
N LEU A 142 -4.66 5.11 1.69
CA LEU A 142 -4.28 4.44 0.46
C LEU A 142 -5.02 5.12 -0.70
N ARG A 143 -4.29 5.51 -1.73
CA ARG A 143 -4.92 6.11 -2.91
C ARG A 143 -5.17 5.05 -3.96
N VAL A 144 -6.32 5.11 -4.61
CA VAL A 144 -6.59 4.22 -5.76
C VAL A 144 -5.56 4.43 -6.87
N GLN A 145 -5.03 5.65 -7.01
CA GLN A 145 -3.95 5.95 -7.95
C GLN A 145 -2.69 5.14 -7.67
N ASP A 146 -2.39 4.85 -6.41
CA ASP A 146 -1.23 4.04 -6.01
C ASP A 146 -1.42 2.55 -6.36
N LEU A 147 -2.67 2.09 -6.54
CA LEU A 147 -2.97 0.72 -7.02
C LEU A 147 -2.47 0.50 -8.45
N SER A 148 -2.47 1.51 -9.32
CA SER A 148 -1.97 1.37 -10.69
C SER A 148 -0.45 1.16 -10.76
N GLY A 149 0.26 1.76 -9.79
CA GLY A 149 1.69 1.56 -9.57
C GLY A 149 1.99 0.28 -8.80
N SER A 150 0.95 -0.42 -8.33
CA SER A 150 1.12 -1.69 -7.65
C SER A 150 1.53 -2.80 -8.62
N LEU A 151 2.10 -3.82 -8.01
CA LEU A 151 2.45 -5.06 -8.66
C LEU A 151 1.26 -5.80 -9.25
N LEU A 152 0.01 -5.45 -9.00
CA LEU A 152 -1.09 -6.24 -9.54
C LEU A 152 -1.25 -6.02 -11.05
N ASP A 153 -1.37 -7.12 -11.78
CA ASP A 153 -1.76 -7.13 -13.19
C ASP A 153 -3.27 -6.95 -13.29
N LEU A 154 -3.67 -5.68 -13.25
CA LEU A 154 -5.07 -5.28 -13.35
C LEU A 154 -5.60 -5.41 -14.79
N SER A 155 -4.76 -5.71 -15.80
CA SER A 155 -5.23 -5.97 -17.16
C SER A 155 -5.99 -7.30 -17.27
N GLN A 156 -5.69 -8.24 -16.37
CA GLN A 156 -6.39 -9.52 -16.26
C GLN A 156 -7.56 -9.48 -15.28
N PHE A 157 -7.79 -8.34 -14.64
CA PHE A 157 -8.92 -8.20 -13.73
C PHE A 157 -10.23 -8.30 -14.53
N SER A 158 -10.99 -9.36 -14.25
CA SER A 158 -12.35 -9.51 -14.72
C SER A 158 -13.29 -9.39 -13.53
N LEU A 159 -14.36 -8.62 -13.70
CA LEU A 159 -15.43 -8.52 -12.72
C LEU A 159 -16.08 -9.87 -12.38
N ASN A 160 -15.95 -10.85 -13.26
CA ASN A 160 -16.47 -12.21 -13.06
C ASN A 160 -15.44 -13.15 -12.41
N ARG A 161 -14.18 -12.71 -12.22
CA ARG A 161 -13.09 -13.47 -11.58
C ARG A 161 -12.23 -12.56 -10.70
N GLN A 162 -12.89 -11.93 -9.73
CA GLN A 162 -12.26 -10.93 -8.85
C GLN A 162 -11.14 -11.54 -7.99
N GLN A 163 -11.20 -12.83 -7.70
CA GLN A 163 -10.21 -13.60 -6.95
C GLN A 163 -8.91 -13.89 -7.73
N ASP A 164 -8.89 -13.69 -9.06
CA ASP A 164 -7.78 -14.11 -9.93
C ASP A 164 -6.71 -13.03 -10.12
N ILE A 165 -6.71 -11.94 -9.32
CA ILE A 165 -5.70 -10.89 -9.49
C ILE A 165 -4.30 -11.48 -9.26
N LYS A 166 -3.45 -11.40 -10.29
CA LYS A 166 -2.07 -11.87 -10.24
C LYS A 166 -1.12 -10.70 -10.05
N LEU A 167 0.05 -10.98 -9.48
CA LEU A 167 1.17 -10.05 -9.53
C LEU A 167 1.73 -10.06 -10.96
N LYS A 168 2.09 -8.87 -11.45
CA LYS A 168 2.88 -8.64 -12.65
C LYS A 168 4.16 -9.46 -12.53
N PRO A 169 4.65 -10.02 -13.64
CA PRO A 169 5.95 -10.67 -13.63
C PRO A 169 7.03 -9.67 -13.22
N LYS A 170 7.96 -10.11 -12.39
CA LYS A 170 9.13 -9.32 -12.00
C LYS A 170 9.96 -8.96 -13.24
N LYS A 171 10.62 -7.81 -13.20
CA LYS A 171 11.47 -7.34 -14.29
C LYS A 171 12.67 -8.26 -14.46
N ALA A 172 12.98 -8.60 -15.70
CA ALA A 172 14.24 -9.23 -16.05
C ALA A 172 15.36 -8.18 -16.22
N LEU A 173 16.57 -8.49 -15.74
CA LEU A 173 17.75 -7.66 -15.96
C LEU A 173 18.06 -7.53 -17.46
N ARG A 174 18.20 -6.30 -17.93
CA ARG A 174 18.70 -5.98 -19.28
C ARG A 174 20.21 -6.17 -19.35
N SER A 175 20.75 -6.30 -20.56
CA SER A 175 22.19 -6.54 -20.79
C SER A 175 23.10 -5.51 -20.08
N HIS A 176 22.77 -4.23 -20.17
CA HIS A 176 23.54 -3.18 -19.49
C HIS A 176 23.47 -3.25 -17.96
N GLN A 177 22.36 -3.75 -17.41
CA GLN A 177 22.19 -3.90 -15.96
C GLN A 177 22.95 -5.13 -15.44
N LYS A 178 22.99 -6.23 -16.22
CA LYS A 178 23.84 -7.39 -15.93
C LYS A 178 25.31 -7.00 -15.90
N SER A 179 25.77 -6.24 -16.91
CA SER A 179 27.14 -5.73 -16.94
C SER A 179 27.45 -4.79 -15.76
N ALA A 180 26.49 -3.97 -15.34
CA ALA A 180 26.65 -3.13 -14.15
C ALA A 180 26.79 -3.96 -12.88
N LEU A 181 25.97 -5.01 -12.71
CA LEU A 181 26.03 -5.93 -11.57
C LEU A 181 27.40 -6.60 -11.47
N GLU A 182 27.86 -7.23 -12.55
CA GLU A 182 29.16 -7.92 -12.61
C GLU A 182 30.34 -6.98 -12.30
N LYS A 183 30.32 -5.76 -12.85
CA LYS A 183 31.39 -4.78 -12.61
C LYS A 183 31.41 -4.32 -11.15
N VAL A 184 30.25 -4.10 -10.57
CA VAL A 184 30.14 -3.69 -9.16
C VAL A 184 30.65 -4.82 -8.27
N GLU A 185 30.19 -6.05 -8.47
CA GLU A 185 30.63 -7.23 -7.72
C GLU A 185 32.15 -7.41 -7.76
N ASN A 186 32.74 -7.39 -8.95
CA ASN A 186 34.20 -7.51 -9.11
C ASN A 186 34.96 -6.36 -8.45
N SER A 187 34.43 -5.13 -8.52
CA SER A 187 35.09 -3.97 -7.90
C SER A 187 35.11 -4.07 -6.37
N PHE A 188 34.04 -4.58 -5.76
CA PHE A 188 33.94 -4.71 -4.30
C PHE A 188 34.82 -5.83 -3.70
N GLN A 189 35.41 -6.70 -4.52
CA GLN A 189 36.42 -7.66 -4.06
C GLN A 189 37.74 -6.99 -3.63
N THR A 190 38.02 -5.79 -4.16
CA THR A 190 39.30 -5.07 -3.92
C THR A 190 39.12 -3.66 -3.39
N ALA A 191 37.95 -3.04 -3.64
CA ALA A 191 37.63 -1.69 -3.20
C ALA A 191 36.47 -1.67 -2.20
N ASN A 192 36.53 -0.76 -1.22
CA ASN A 192 35.46 -0.57 -0.23
C ASN A 192 34.40 0.44 -0.67
N SER A 193 34.59 1.12 -1.80
CA SER A 193 33.65 2.12 -2.33
C SER A 193 33.70 2.17 -3.86
N GLY A 194 32.58 2.56 -4.46
CA GLY A 194 32.45 2.68 -5.91
C GLY A 194 31.33 3.64 -6.30
N LYS A 195 31.37 4.14 -7.53
CA LYS A 195 30.38 5.09 -8.07
C LYS A 195 29.83 4.60 -9.41
N PRO A 196 28.70 3.88 -9.42
CA PRO A 196 28.05 3.47 -10.67
C PRO A 196 27.44 4.70 -11.37
N ILE A 197 27.82 4.91 -12.63
CA ILE A 197 27.27 5.99 -13.46
C ILE A 197 26.28 5.41 -14.45
N MET A 198 25.03 5.87 -14.37
CA MET A 198 23.94 5.40 -15.22
C MET A 198 23.04 6.57 -15.64
N ALA A 199 22.73 6.65 -16.93
CA ALA A 199 21.83 7.67 -17.47
C ALA A 199 20.41 7.60 -16.85
N CYS A 200 19.64 8.69 -16.92
CA CYS A 200 18.24 8.69 -16.49
C CYS A 200 17.39 7.73 -17.33
N GLY A 201 16.42 7.06 -16.70
CA GLY A 201 15.54 6.09 -17.38
C GLY A 201 16.12 4.69 -17.60
N THR A 202 17.39 4.42 -17.30
CA THR A 202 18.02 3.10 -17.53
C THR A 202 17.74 2.06 -16.43
N GLY A 203 16.88 2.39 -15.46
CA GLY A 203 16.49 1.48 -14.37
C GLY A 203 17.47 1.45 -13.19
N LYS A 204 18.02 2.61 -12.79
CA LYS A 204 18.95 2.74 -11.65
C LYS A 204 18.42 2.07 -10.38
N THR A 205 17.20 2.43 -9.96
CA THR A 205 16.58 1.95 -8.72
C THR A 205 16.45 0.42 -8.68
N PHE A 206 16.01 -0.18 -9.80
CA PHE A 206 15.94 -1.63 -9.95
C PHE A 206 17.33 -2.28 -9.97
N THR A 207 18.30 -1.66 -10.65
CA THR A 207 19.68 -2.19 -10.72
C THR A 207 20.33 -2.19 -9.33
N THR A 208 20.12 -1.14 -8.53
CA THR A 208 20.64 -1.07 -7.16
C THR A 208 20.04 -2.11 -6.24
N LEU A 209 18.76 -2.48 -6.42
CA LEU A 209 18.15 -3.60 -5.71
C LEU A 209 18.90 -4.91 -6.02
N LYS A 210 19.09 -5.21 -7.30
CA LYS A 210 19.76 -6.45 -7.72
C LYS A 210 21.21 -6.53 -7.24
N ILE A 211 21.91 -5.39 -7.21
CA ILE A 211 23.23 -5.28 -6.58
C ILE A 211 23.16 -5.60 -5.08
N ALA A 212 22.20 -5.00 -4.36
CA ALA A 212 22.04 -5.24 -2.93
C ALA A 212 21.72 -6.72 -2.62
N GLU A 213 20.85 -7.36 -3.42
CA GLU A 213 20.51 -8.77 -3.30
C GLU A 213 21.72 -9.69 -3.55
N GLN A 214 22.56 -9.36 -4.53
CA GLN A 214 23.77 -10.11 -4.85
C GLN A 214 24.84 -9.97 -3.76
N LEU A 215 25.04 -8.77 -3.22
CA LEU A 215 26.10 -8.49 -2.23
C LEU A 215 25.76 -8.96 -0.82
N THR A 216 24.48 -9.00 -0.44
CA THR A 216 24.04 -9.32 0.94
C THR A 216 23.43 -10.71 1.13
N PRO A 217 23.29 -11.51 0.07
CA PRO A 217 22.29 -12.58 -0.13
C PRO A 217 21.23 -12.77 0.98
N GLY A 218 20.50 -11.70 1.34
CA GLY A 218 19.45 -11.75 2.37
C GLY A 218 19.92 -11.88 3.83
N LYS A 219 21.21 -11.65 4.10
CA LYS A 219 21.85 -11.71 5.43
C LYS A 219 22.51 -10.39 5.85
N GLY A 220 22.38 -9.34 5.05
CA GLY A 220 23.05 -8.06 5.28
C GLY A 220 22.08 -6.91 5.51
N THR A 221 22.62 -5.83 6.06
CA THR A 221 21.90 -4.57 6.25
C THR A 221 22.26 -3.61 5.13
N VAL A 222 21.25 -3.05 4.46
CA VAL A 222 21.42 -2.08 3.38
C VAL A 222 20.99 -0.70 3.85
N LEU A 223 21.88 0.28 3.76
CA LEU A 223 21.56 1.69 4.05
C LEU A 223 21.41 2.45 2.73
N PHE A 224 20.19 2.93 2.46
CA PHE A 224 19.86 3.61 1.21
C PHE A 224 19.54 5.08 1.45
N PHE A 225 20.38 5.98 0.94
CA PHE A 225 20.18 7.43 1.08
C PHE A 225 19.45 8.00 -0.14
N VAL A 226 18.46 8.85 0.12
CA VAL A 226 17.69 9.57 -0.91
C VAL A 226 17.52 11.04 -0.55
N PRO A 227 17.45 11.92 -1.54
CA PRO A 227 17.37 13.37 -1.30
C PRO A 227 15.96 13.85 -0.92
N SER A 228 14.93 13.01 -1.07
CA SER A 228 13.56 13.40 -0.76
C SER A 228 12.70 12.21 -0.35
N ILE A 229 11.63 12.52 0.39
CA ILE A 229 10.67 11.52 0.86
C ILE A 229 9.95 10.85 -0.31
N SER A 230 9.58 11.60 -1.35
CA SER A 230 9.00 11.02 -2.57
C SER A 230 9.92 9.98 -3.22
N ARG A 231 11.25 10.22 -3.22
CA ARG A 231 12.22 9.25 -3.72
C ARG A 231 12.38 8.04 -2.81
N LEU A 232 12.23 8.22 -1.50
CA LEU A 232 12.23 7.11 -0.54
C LEU A 232 11.08 6.17 -0.86
N SER A 233 9.87 6.71 -0.95
CA SER A 233 8.67 5.92 -1.23
C SER A 233 8.72 5.24 -2.59
N GLN A 234 9.19 5.94 -3.62
CA GLN A 234 9.37 5.34 -4.94
C GLN A 234 10.36 4.17 -4.89
N THR A 235 11.48 4.34 -4.17
CA THR A 235 12.50 3.31 -4.04
C THR A 235 11.96 2.10 -3.30
N LEU A 236 11.34 2.31 -2.14
CA LEU A 236 10.78 1.22 -1.35
C LEU A 236 9.69 0.47 -2.11
N ARG A 237 8.75 1.16 -2.77
CA ARG A 237 7.75 0.49 -3.63
C ARG A 237 8.39 -0.36 -4.72
N GLU A 238 9.35 0.19 -5.46
CA GLU A 238 10.05 -0.55 -6.52
C GLU A 238 10.85 -1.72 -5.96
N TRP A 239 11.49 -1.57 -4.80
CA TRP A 239 12.28 -2.63 -4.16
C TRP A 239 11.39 -3.76 -3.65
N THR A 240 10.35 -3.43 -2.88
CA THR A 240 9.34 -4.40 -2.42
C THR A 240 8.68 -5.11 -3.61
N ALA A 241 8.50 -4.41 -4.72
CA ALA A 241 7.90 -4.98 -5.92
C ALA A 241 8.81 -6.00 -6.62
N GLU A 242 10.09 -5.68 -6.75
CA GLU A 242 11.01 -6.41 -7.63
C GLU A 242 11.95 -7.35 -6.87
N THR A 243 11.89 -7.35 -5.52
CA THR A 243 12.78 -8.15 -4.70
C THR A 243 12.50 -9.64 -4.85
N GLU A 244 13.54 -10.45 -4.91
CA GLU A 244 13.46 -11.91 -4.92
C GLU A 244 13.30 -12.50 -3.52
N ARG A 245 13.72 -11.78 -2.47
CA ARG A 245 13.67 -12.23 -1.09
C ARG A 245 13.02 -11.15 -0.22
N PRO A 246 12.06 -11.50 0.65
CA PRO A 246 11.49 -10.53 1.59
C PRO A 246 12.59 -9.81 2.38
N PHE A 247 12.40 -8.51 2.60
CA PHE A 247 13.30 -7.70 3.42
C PHE A 247 12.48 -6.79 4.33
N HIS A 248 13.03 -6.48 5.50
CA HIS A 248 12.45 -5.48 6.40
C HIS A 248 13.06 -4.11 6.10
N SER A 249 12.21 -3.09 5.96
CA SER A 249 12.64 -1.71 5.74
C SER A 249 12.31 -0.80 6.91
N PHE A 250 13.23 0.11 7.22
CA PHE A 250 13.01 1.20 8.17
C PHE A 250 13.23 2.54 7.46
N ALA A 251 12.21 3.39 7.46
CA ALA A 251 12.29 4.73 6.90
C ALA A 251 12.70 5.75 7.98
N VAL A 252 13.92 6.28 7.89
CA VAL A 252 14.43 7.32 8.81
C VAL A 252 14.38 8.67 8.11
N CYS A 253 13.66 9.63 8.69
CA CYS A 253 13.57 11.00 8.20
C CYS A 253 13.58 11.98 9.38
N LYS A 254 14.24 13.14 9.21
CA LYS A 254 14.33 14.20 10.23
C LYS A 254 12.96 14.79 10.56
N ASP A 255 12.04 14.72 9.60
CA ASP A 255 10.65 15.02 9.84
C ASP A 255 10.05 13.94 10.74
N SER A 256 9.83 14.28 12.02
CA SER A 256 9.25 13.41 13.05
C SER A 256 7.85 12.90 12.66
N LYS A 257 7.25 13.47 11.61
CA LYS A 257 5.98 13.06 11.04
C LYS A 257 6.05 11.82 10.15
N VAL A 258 7.25 11.46 9.67
CA VAL A 258 7.47 10.39 8.67
C VAL A 258 7.41 8.98 9.28
N GLY A 259 7.75 8.86 10.56
CA GLY A 259 7.54 7.63 11.35
C GLY A 259 6.40 7.73 12.38
N LYS A 260 5.90 8.95 12.69
CA LYS A 260 4.75 9.18 13.58
C LYS A 260 3.76 10.17 12.99
N LYS A 261 2.56 9.68 12.65
CA LYS A 261 1.27 10.42 12.67
C LYS A 261 1.10 11.81 11.98
N SER A 262 1.97 12.39 11.12
CA SER A 262 1.48 13.36 10.08
C SER A 262 2.09 13.34 8.65
N ASP A 263 1.24 13.69 7.69
CA ASP A 263 1.41 14.30 6.36
C ASP A 263 2.26 13.74 5.22
N ASN A 264 3.11 12.71 5.38
CA ASN A 264 3.78 12.14 4.20
C ASN A 264 3.07 10.92 3.61
N LYS A 265 2.30 11.19 2.55
CA LYS A 265 1.30 10.33 1.90
C LYS A 265 1.83 9.04 1.25
N ASP A 266 3.14 8.82 1.25
CA ASP A 266 3.73 7.73 0.47
C ASP A 266 4.51 6.68 1.29
N LEU A 267 4.79 6.94 2.58
CA LEU A 267 5.69 6.13 3.41
C LEU A 267 5.01 5.23 4.45
N ARG A 268 3.71 5.43 4.69
CA ARG A 268 2.98 4.74 5.77
C ARG A 268 2.42 3.38 5.40
N ALA A 269 2.46 3.09 4.10
CA ALA A 269 2.01 1.82 3.59
C ALA A 269 3.14 0.77 3.58
N LEU A 270 4.40 1.17 3.82
CA LEU A 270 5.61 0.34 3.76
C LEU A 270 6.10 -0.05 5.15
#